data_AF-A0A2E6RN26-F1
#
_entry.id   AF-A0A2E6RN26-F1
#
_cell.length_a   1.000
_cell.length_b   1.000
_cell.length_c   1.000
_cell.angle_alpha   90.00
_cell.angle_beta   90.00
_cell.angle_gamma   90.00
#
_symmetry.space_group_name_H-M   'P 1'
#
loop_
_entity.id
_entity.type
_entity.pdbx_description
1 polymer ?
#
loop_
_entity_poly.entity_id
_entity_poly.type
_entity_poly.pdbx_seq_one_letter_code
_entity_poly.pdbx_strand_id
1 'polypeptide(L)' 'MGDLKKISPKTIYTITVWHGDEVESYESLQQPTINDKWLTIQSLKKEIHFNIDIINKFEVYE' A
#
# COMPACT_ATOMS: atom_id res chain seq x y z
N MET A 1 33.67 -15.98 -5.40
CA MET A 1 33.02 -15.77 -4.09
C MET A 1 32.91 -14.27 -3.93
N GLY A 2 31.79 -13.61 -4.11
CA GLY A 2 30.41 -13.98 -3.84
C GLY A 2 29.82 -12.72 -3.22
N ASP A 3 29.61 -11.69 -4.04
CA ASP A 3 28.92 -10.47 -3.63
C ASP A 3 27.46 -10.82 -3.33
N LEU A 4 27.24 -11.33 -2.13
CA LEU A 4 25.94 -11.31 -1.49
C LEU A 4 25.61 -9.83 -1.30
N LYS A 5 25.01 -9.23 -2.32
CA LYS A 5 24.26 -7.98 -2.20
C LYS A 5 23.45 -8.11 -0.92
N LYS A 6 23.80 -7.35 0.11
CA LYS A 6 23.00 -7.19 1.32
C LYS A 6 21.65 -6.68 0.85
N ILE A 7 20.70 -7.60 0.64
CA ILE A 7 19.32 -7.26 0.41
C ILE A 7 18.88 -6.70 1.74
N SER A 8 18.93 -5.37 1.88
CA SER A 8 18.35 -4.71 3.04
C SER A 8 16.89 -5.17 3.10
N PRO A 9 16.35 -5.56 4.27
CA PRO A 9 14.95 -5.89 4.36
C PRO A 9 14.19 -4.65 3.90
N LYS A 10 13.59 -4.73 2.72
CA LYS A 10 12.66 -3.69 2.29
C LYS A 10 11.45 -3.86 3.19
N THR A 11 11.17 -2.86 4.02
CA THR A 11 9.91 -2.80 4.77
C THR A 11 8.77 -2.95 3.78
N ILE A 12 7.92 -3.95 4.00
CA ILE A 12 6.73 -4.18 3.18
C ILE A 12 5.56 -3.71 4.01
N TYR A 13 4.91 -2.64 3.56
CA TYR A 13 3.69 -2.16 4.16
C TYR A 13 2.53 -3.00 3.66
N THR A 14 1.68 -3.45 4.59
CA THR A 14 0.38 -4.02 4.26
C THR A 14 -0.67 -2.93 4.46
N ILE A 15 -1.34 -2.52 3.39
CA ILE A 15 -2.39 -1.51 3.41
C ILE A 15 -3.73 -2.21 3.22
N THR A 16 -4.63 -2.12 4.19
CA THR A 16 -6.00 -2.61 4.06
C THR A 16 -6.94 -1.43 3.88
N VAL A 17 -7.83 -1.54 2.89
CA VAL A 17 -8.83 -0.52 2.54
C VAL A 17 -10.21 -1.14 2.66
N TRP A 18 -11.10 -0.46 3.37
CA TRP A 18 -12.52 -0.82 3.50
C TRP A 18 -13.34 0.16 2.67
N HIS A 19 -13.99 -0.32 1.62
CA HIS A 19 -14.92 0.45 0.80
C HIS A 19 -16.30 -0.23 0.87
N GLY A 20 -17.31 0.43 1.45
CA GLY A 20 -18.60 -0.22 1.69
C GLY A 20 -18.46 -1.52 2.51
N ASP A 21 -18.94 -2.62 1.96
CA ASP A 21 -18.80 -3.98 2.49
C ASP A 21 -17.57 -4.73 1.94
N GLU A 22 -16.85 -4.13 0.98
CA GLU A 22 -15.65 -4.71 0.37
C GLU A 22 -14.40 -4.34 1.18
N VAL A 23 -13.53 -5.33 1.38
CA VAL A 23 -12.27 -5.17 2.10
C VAL A 23 -11.16 -5.73 1.24
N GLU A 24 -10.17 -4.90 0.93
CA GLU A 24 -9.04 -5.26 0.09
C GLU A 24 -7.71 -4.94 0.78
N SER A 25 -6.73 -5.84 0.64
CA SER A 25 -5.39 -5.69 1.22
C SER A 25 -4.32 -5.68 0.14
N TYR A 26 -3.36 -4.78 0.29
CA TYR A 26 -2.31 -4.50 -0.69
C TYR A 26 -0.94 -4.45 -0.04
N GLU A 27 0.03 -5.14 -0.63
CA GLU A 27 1.43 -5.04 -0.24
C GLU A 27 2.12 -3.93 -1.03
N SER A 28 2.80 -3.02 -0.34
CA SER A 28 3.57 -1.93 -0.93
C SER A 28 4.96 -1.82 -0.31
N LEU A 29 5.93 -1.37 -1.09
CA LEU A 29 7.29 -1.07 -0.59
C LEU A 29 7.37 0.31 0.07
N GLN A 30 6.28 1.07 0.06
CA GLN A 30 6.19 2.41 0.62
C GLN A 30 4.82 2.60 1.28
N GLN A 31 4.72 3.56 2.19
CA GLN A 31 3.43 3.93 2.75
C GLN A 31 2.51 4.49 1.65
N PRO A 32 1.19 4.31 1.79
CA PRO A 32 0.26 4.90 0.84
C PRO A 32 0.32 6.43 0.94
N THR A 33 0.13 7.10 -0.19
CA THR A 33 0.10 8.56 -0.24
C THR A 33 -1.34 9.05 -0.37
N ILE A 34 -1.67 10.16 0.29
CA ILE A 34 -2.97 10.81 0.17
C ILE A 34 -2.73 12.19 -0.47
N ASN A 35 -3.30 12.40 -1.65
CA ASN A 35 -3.23 13.68 -2.37
C ASN A 35 -4.62 14.07 -2.88
N ASP A 36 -5.00 15.32 -2.62
CA ASP A 36 -6.33 15.89 -2.91
C ASP A 36 -7.48 15.03 -2.37
N LYS A 37 -7.95 14.08 -3.19
CA LYS A 37 -9.06 13.17 -2.92
C LYS A 37 -8.74 11.70 -3.22
N TRP A 38 -7.46 11.36 -3.34
CA TRP A 38 -7.02 10.03 -3.73
C TRP A 38 -6.06 9.44 -2.72
N LEU A 39 -6.35 8.22 -2.28
CA LEU A 39 -5.41 7.33 -1.63
C LEU A 39 -4.71 6.52 -2.73
N THR A 40 -3.43 6.76 -2.93
CA THR A 40 -2.58 6.05 -3.88
C THR A 40 -1.79 4.97 -3.16
N ILE A 41 -1.98 3.72 -3.56
CA ILE A 41 -1.21 2.57 -3.10
C ILE A 41 -0.32 2.10 -4.24
N GLN A 42 1.00 2.20 -4.05
CA GLN A 42 1.96 1.72 -5.04
C GLN A 42 2.34 0.28 -4.72
N SER A 43 1.53 -0.68 -5.17
CA SER A 43 1.79 -2.10 -4.94
C SER A 43 3.01 -2.58 -5.73
N LEU A 44 3.52 -3.77 -5.39
CA LEU A 44 4.60 -4.43 -6.14
C LEU A 44 4.32 -4.62 -7.64
N LYS A 45 3.03 -4.70 -8.02
CA LYS A 45 2.61 -5.03 -9.39
C LYS A 45 1.97 -3.86 -10.13
N LYS A 46 1.33 -2.94 -9.42
CA LYS A 46 0.57 -1.83 -10.01
C LYS A 46 0.37 -0.70 -9.01
N GLU A 47 0.11 0.47 -9.54
CA GLU A 47 -0.43 1.61 -8.79
C GLU A 47 -1.95 1.52 -8.72
N ILE A 48 -2.51 1.83 -7.56
CA ILE A 48 -3.93 1.67 -7.25
C ILE A 48 -4.41 2.97 -6.64
N HIS A 49 -5.54 3.47 -7.12
CA HIS A 49 -6.12 4.73 -6.69
C HIS A 49 -7.50 4.49 -6.10
N PHE A 50 -7.70 4.88 -4.85
CA PHE A 50 -8.99 4.89 -4.19
C PHE A 50 -9.44 6.33 -3.97
N ASN A 51 -10.68 6.65 -4.33
CA ASN A 51 -11.24 7.95 -4.00
C ASN A 51 -11.55 7.96 -2.49
N ILE A 52 -10.99 8.89 -1.74
CA ILE A 52 -11.18 8.96 -0.28
C ILE A 52 -12.64 9.18 0.10
N ASP A 53 -13.47 9.75 -0.79
CA ASP A 53 -14.89 9.98 -0.57
C ASP A 53 -15.69 8.66 -0.48
N ILE A 54 -15.14 7.54 -0.95
CA ILE A 54 -15.77 6.20 -0.90
C ILE A 54 -15.08 5.22 0.07
N ILE A 55 -13.98 5.64 0.71
CA ILE A 55 -13.26 4.82 1.67
C ILE A 55 -13.86 5.04 3.05
N ASN A 56 -14.37 3.97 3.67
CA ASN A 56 -14.87 4.03 5.04
C ASN A 56 -13.72 4.10 6.06
N LYS A 57 -12.67 3.30 5.81
CA LYS A 57 -11.49 3.17 6.68
C LYS A 57 -10.31 2.67 5.83
N PHE A 58 -9.10 3.02 6.24
CA PHE A 58 -7.88 2.30 5.82
C PHE A 58 -6.93 2.15 6.99
N GLU A 59 -6.09 1.11 6.95
CA GLU A 59 -5.07 0.79 7.96
C GLU A 59 -3.77 0.39 7.28
N VAL A 60 -2.65 0.69 7.92
CA VAL A 60 -1.30 0.42 7.41
C VAL A 60 -0.52 -0.33 8.49
N TYR A 61 0.04 -1.46 8.10
CA TYR A 61 0.89 -2.32 8.93
C TYR A 61 2.29 -2.44 8.31
N GLU A 62 3.31 -2.65 9.13
CA GLU A 62 4.72 -2.88 8.72
C GLU A 62 5.13 -4.36 8.81
#